data_AF-A0A2M8G9Q2-F1
#
_entry.id   AF-A0A2M8G9Q2-F1
#
_cell.length_a   1.000
_cell.length_b   1.000
_cell.length_c   1.000
_cell.angle_alpha   90.00
_cell.angle_beta   90.00
_cell.angle_gamma   90.00
#
_symmetry.space_group_name_H-M   'P 1'
#
loop_
_entity.id
_entity.type
_entity.pdbx_description
1 polymer ?
#
loop_
_entity_poly.entity_id
_entity_poly.type
_entity_poly.pdbx_seq_one_letter_code
_entity_poly.pdbx_strand_id
1 'polypeptide(L)'
;MPKDHRSFFERLTGSVNAVEDDEEEIVREPMITTEKTKSAAKAGDWMNEEEEGQLAVDVFQTPSEIIIQAVVAGTKPDELDVSITQDMVTLRGRRQKQREILGEDYYYQELYWGAFSRSILLPQEVDSDSAEATLKNGILSIKLPKLDKNRVQKVKVKNE
;
A
#
# COMPACT_ATOMS: atom_id res chain seq x y z
N MET A 1 -28.41 -21.86 48.32
CA MET A 1 -27.89 -22.40 47.03
C MET A 1 -26.89 -21.40 46.46
N PRO A 2 -25.58 -21.63 46.60
CA PRO A 2 -24.57 -20.74 46.02
C PRO A 2 -24.37 -21.04 44.53
N LYS A 3 -24.22 -19.99 43.71
CA LYS A 3 -23.91 -20.08 42.27
C LYS A 3 -22.39 -20.14 42.10
N ASP A 4 -21.93 -21.14 41.37
CA ASP A 4 -20.53 -21.42 41.07
C ASP A 4 -20.02 -20.47 39.97
N HIS A 5 -18.95 -19.70 40.24
CA HIS A 5 -18.43 -18.67 39.33
C HIS A 5 -17.07 -19.07 38.77
N ARG A 6 -17.03 -20.14 37.97
CA ARG A 6 -15.83 -20.55 37.23
C ARG A 6 -15.77 -19.87 35.87
N SER A 7 -14.57 -19.42 35.49
CA SER A 7 -14.35 -18.74 34.22
C SER A 7 -14.43 -19.73 33.04
N PHE A 8 -14.84 -19.25 31.88
CA PHE A 8 -15.01 -20.05 30.65
C PHE A 8 -13.71 -20.78 30.25
N PHE A 9 -12.55 -20.19 30.51
CA PHE A 9 -11.24 -20.73 30.17
C PHE A 9 -10.79 -21.91 31.05
N GLU A 10 -11.17 -21.95 32.33
CA GLU A 10 -10.88 -23.08 33.24
C GLU A 10 -11.63 -24.34 32.83
N ARG A 11 -12.82 -24.20 32.23
CA ARG A 11 -13.61 -25.34 31.72
C ARG A 11 -13.04 -25.90 30.42
N LEU A 12 -12.28 -25.10 29.67
CA LEU A 12 -11.76 -25.46 28.36
C LEU A 12 -10.39 -26.15 28.44
N THR A 13 -9.58 -25.79 29.44
CA THR A 13 -8.16 -26.16 29.49
C THR A 13 -7.84 -27.27 30.49
N GLY A 14 -8.78 -27.65 31.36
CA GLY A 14 -8.68 -28.84 32.22
C GLY A 14 -7.42 -28.91 33.08
N SER A 15 -6.76 -27.79 33.35
CA SER A 15 -5.48 -27.77 34.05
C SER A 15 -5.72 -27.48 35.53
N VAL A 16 -5.68 -28.53 36.34
CA VAL A 16 -5.55 -28.42 37.81
C VAL A 16 -4.06 -28.55 38.10
N ASN A 17 -3.50 -27.63 38.87
CA ASN A 17 -2.39 -27.92 39.78
C ASN A 17 -2.43 -26.94 40.94
N ALA A 18 -2.65 -27.52 42.13
CA ALA A 18 -2.40 -26.92 43.42
C ALA A 18 -0.96 -27.23 43.83
N VAL A 19 -0.21 -26.24 44.32
CA VAL A 19 0.65 -26.36 45.51
C VAL A 19 0.71 -24.97 46.18
N GLU A 20 0.80 -25.01 47.50
CA GLU A 20 0.48 -24.03 48.54
C GLU A 20 1.54 -22.93 48.78
N ASP A 21 1.06 -21.86 49.43
CA ASP A 21 1.65 -20.94 50.42
C ASP A 21 3.17 -20.67 50.44
N ASP A 22 3.53 -19.38 50.31
CA ASP A 22 4.40 -18.70 51.29
C ASP A 22 4.25 -17.17 51.14
N GLU A 23 4.00 -16.50 52.26
CA GLU A 23 3.84 -15.05 52.40
C GLU A 23 5.18 -14.32 52.17
N GLU A 24 5.25 -13.33 51.26
CA GLU A 24 6.21 -12.23 51.40
C GLU A 24 5.63 -10.89 50.91
N GLU A 25 5.71 -9.91 51.81
CA GLU A 25 5.34 -8.51 51.69
C GLU A 25 6.37 -7.78 50.80
N ILE A 26 5.97 -7.29 49.63
CA ILE A 26 6.86 -6.53 48.72
C ILE A 26 6.33 -5.11 48.50
N VAL A 27 6.86 -4.21 49.34
CA VAL A 27 7.27 -2.82 49.09
C VAL A 27 6.90 -2.22 47.72
N ARG A 28 6.10 -1.15 47.74
CA ARG A 28 5.90 -0.26 46.59
C ARG A 28 7.04 0.77 46.55
N GLU A 29 7.94 0.62 45.59
CA GLU A 29 9.00 1.60 45.30
C GLU A 29 8.60 2.66 44.25
N PRO A 30 9.34 3.80 44.19
CA PRO A 30 8.79 5.12 43.88
C PRO A 30 9.07 5.65 42.45
N MET A 31 8.57 6.87 42.22
CA MET A 31 8.74 7.71 41.03
C MET A 31 10.20 8.04 40.64
N ILE A 32 10.43 8.06 39.32
CA ILE A 32 11.26 8.97 38.48
C ILE A 32 12.72 9.24 38.90
N THR A 33 13.66 8.75 38.09
CA THR A 33 14.87 9.49 37.68
C THR A 33 15.31 9.12 36.26
N THR A 34 15.48 10.15 35.43
CA THR A 34 16.11 10.17 34.10
C THR A 34 17.47 9.46 34.04
N GLU A 35 17.69 8.61 33.02
CA GLU A 35 18.87 8.66 32.15
C GLU A 35 18.72 7.74 30.92
N LYS A 36 19.29 8.18 29.79
CA LYS A 36 19.11 7.66 28.43
C LYS A 36 19.59 6.21 28.25
N THR A 37 18.74 5.36 27.67
CA THR A 37 19.19 4.30 26.75
C THR A 37 18.34 4.31 25.47
N LYS A 38 18.95 4.81 24.39
CA LYS A 38 18.46 4.74 23.02
C LYS A 38 18.54 3.28 22.54
N SER A 39 17.52 2.46 22.70
CA SER A 39 17.38 1.24 21.86
C SER A 39 15.97 0.63 21.75
N ALA A 40 14.93 1.23 22.33
CA ALA A 40 13.58 0.66 22.28
C ALA A 40 12.66 1.26 21.20
N ALA A 41 13.19 2.02 20.24
CA ALA A 41 12.40 2.66 19.18
C ALA A 41 12.37 1.87 17.86
N LYS A 42 12.69 0.56 17.87
CA LYS A 42 12.75 -0.26 16.64
C LYS A 42 11.83 -1.48 16.64
N ALA A 43 10.88 -1.53 17.57
CA ALA A 43 9.87 -2.60 17.65
C ALA A 43 8.47 -2.16 17.18
N GLY A 44 8.23 -0.85 17.02
CA GLY A 44 6.93 -0.30 16.57
C GLY A 44 6.87 0.12 15.10
N ASP A 45 7.95 -0.10 14.34
CA ASP A 45 8.11 0.42 12.96
C ASP A 45 7.57 -0.53 11.88
N TRP A 46 7.04 -1.69 12.27
CA TRP A 46 6.47 -2.69 11.35
C TRP A 46 4.97 -2.49 11.09
N MET A 47 4.36 -1.42 11.65
CA MET A 47 2.94 -1.10 11.50
C MET A 47 2.69 0.23 10.79
N ASN A 48 3.73 0.87 10.24
CA ASN A 48 3.62 2.16 9.56
C ASN A 48 3.94 2.04 8.06
N GLU A 49 3.57 0.92 7.44
CA GLU A 49 3.31 0.93 6.00
C GLU A 49 2.09 1.83 5.81
N GLU A 50 2.30 3.06 5.33
CA GLU A 50 1.20 3.90 4.87
C GLU A 50 0.36 3.05 3.91
N GLU A 51 -0.86 2.70 4.31
CA GLU A 51 -1.73 1.82 3.54
C GLU A 51 -1.99 2.49 2.17
N GLU A 52 -1.29 2.01 1.14
CA GLU A 52 -1.34 2.59 -0.21
C GLU A 52 -2.77 2.43 -0.76
N GLY A 53 -3.39 3.56 -1.08
CA GLY A 53 -4.72 3.59 -1.66
C GLY A 53 -4.75 2.91 -3.02
N GLN A 54 -5.87 2.25 -3.30
CA GLN A 54 -6.11 1.67 -4.61
C GLN A 54 -6.45 2.79 -5.63
N LEU A 55 -5.70 2.84 -6.73
CA LEU A 55 -6.03 3.71 -7.86
C LEU A 55 -6.98 2.99 -8.83
N ALA A 56 -8.16 3.56 -9.05
CA ALA A 56 -9.10 3.12 -10.06
C ALA A 56 -8.58 3.47 -11.46
N VAL A 57 -8.67 2.51 -12.38
CA VAL A 57 -8.14 2.62 -13.74
C VAL A 57 -9.11 1.98 -14.75
N ASP A 58 -9.19 2.59 -15.92
CA ASP A 58 -9.77 2.00 -17.12
C ASP A 58 -8.64 1.54 -18.05
N VAL A 59 -8.79 0.34 -18.62
CA VAL A 59 -7.82 -0.22 -19.58
C VAL A 59 -8.57 -0.71 -20.80
N PHE A 60 -8.21 -0.18 -21.97
CA PHE A 60 -8.84 -0.54 -23.24
C PHE A 60 -7.82 -0.48 -24.38
N GLN A 61 -8.22 -0.89 -25.59
CA GLN A 61 -7.31 -0.95 -26.72
C GLN A 61 -7.91 -0.39 -28.00
N THR A 62 -7.04 0.12 -28.87
CA THR A 62 -7.30 0.31 -30.30
C THR A 62 -6.61 -0.84 -31.06
N PRO A 63 -6.71 -0.91 -32.40
CA PRO A 63 -5.93 -1.89 -33.17
C PRO A 63 -4.42 -1.79 -32.93
N SER A 64 -3.88 -0.58 -32.75
CA SER A 64 -2.44 -0.31 -32.65
C SER A 64 -1.93 -0.07 -31.23
N GLU A 65 -2.79 0.26 -30.26
CA GLU A 65 -2.36 0.71 -28.93
C GLU A 65 -3.17 0.08 -27.80
N ILE A 66 -2.57 0.04 -26.61
CA ILE A 66 -3.26 -0.13 -25.34
C ILE A 66 -3.32 1.25 -24.68
N ILE A 67 -4.47 1.62 -24.11
CA ILE A 67 -4.69 2.89 -23.43
C ILE A 67 -5.12 2.61 -21.98
N ILE A 68 -4.48 3.30 -21.05
CA ILE A 68 -4.79 3.27 -19.61
C ILE A 68 -5.21 4.68 -19.19
N GLN A 69 -6.34 4.80 -18.49
CA GLN A 69 -6.82 6.05 -17.93
C GLN A 69 -7.04 5.93 -16.43
N ALA A 70 -6.67 6.98 -15.68
CA ALA A 70 -6.80 7.01 -14.22
C ALA A 70 -7.19 8.41 -13.73
N VAL A 71 -8.08 8.47 -12.73
CA VAL A 71 -8.42 9.73 -12.06
C VAL A 71 -7.40 10.02 -10.95
N VAL A 72 -6.59 11.05 -11.16
CA VAL A 72 -5.48 11.47 -10.27
C VAL A 72 -5.62 12.90 -9.78
N ALA A 73 -6.83 13.46 -9.83
CA ALA A 73 -7.13 14.79 -9.29
C ALA A 73 -6.63 14.94 -7.84
N GLY A 74 -6.04 16.10 -7.52
CA GLY A 74 -5.39 16.33 -6.23
C GLY A 74 -3.93 15.85 -6.15
N THR A 75 -3.35 15.40 -7.26
CA THR A 75 -1.93 15.05 -7.40
C THR A 75 -1.25 16.03 -8.34
N LYS A 76 -0.03 16.47 -8.01
CA LYS A 76 0.77 17.28 -8.94
C LYS A 76 1.50 16.38 -9.95
N PRO A 77 1.78 16.84 -11.18
CA PRO A 77 2.47 16.02 -12.18
C PRO A 77 3.83 15.46 -11.73
N ASP A 78 4.58 16.23 -10.95
CA ASP A 78 5.89 15.87 -10.39
C ASP A 78 5.81 14.87 -9.23
N GLU A 79 4.62 14.66 -8.68
CA GLU A 79 4.34 13.65 -7.65
C GLU A 79 3.75 12.35 -8.25
N LEU A 80 3.66 12.25 -9.58
CA LEU A 80 3.26 11.04 -10.29
C LEU A 80 4.48 10.30 -10.82
N ASP A 81 4.55 9.01 -10.51
CA ASP A 81 5.53 8.08 -11.07
C ASP A 81 4.81 7.05 -11.94
N VAL A 82 5.28 6.91 -13.18
CA VAL A 82 4.76 5.97 -14.16
C VAL A 82 5.93 5.15 -14.67
N SER A 83 5.98 3.88 -14.25
CA SER A 83 6.96 2.90 -14.70
C SER A 83 6.33 1.95 -15.70
N ILE A 84 6.99 1.74 -16.84
CA ILE A 84 6.48 0.92 -17.94
C ILE A 84 7.56 -0.11 -18.31
N THR A 85 7.18 -1.38 -18.31
CA THR A 85 7.92 -2.48 -18.92
C THR A 85 7.19 -2.93 -20.19
N GLN A 86 7.72 -3.94 -20.88
CA GLN A 86 7.07 -4.47 -22.09
C GLN A 86 5.67 -5.04 -21.80
N ASP A 87 5.43 -5.56 -20.60
CA ASP A 87 4.25 -6.33 -20.23
C ASP A 87 3.51 -5.80 -19.00
N MET A 88 3.98 -4.70 -18.39
CA MET A 88 3.39 -4.17 -17.17
C MET A 88 3.50 -2.64 -17.11
N VAL A 89 2.49 -2.02 -16.50
CA VAL A 89 2.50 -0.60 -16.14
C VAL A 89 2.25 -0.47 -14.65
N THR A 90 3.10 0.30 -13.96
CA THR A 90 2.94 0.66 -12.56
C THR A 90 2.76 2.16 -12.44
N LEU A 91 1.67 2.57 -11.80
CA LEU A 91 1.35 3.96 -11.50
C LEU A 91 1.45 4.17 -9.98
N ARG A 92 2.16 5.20 -9.56
CA ARG A 92 2.27 5.62 -8.16
C ARG A 92 2.09 7.12 -8.04
N GLY A 93 1.63 7.57 -6.89
CA GLY A 93 1.59 8.99 -6.57
C GLY A 93 0.98 9.26 -5.20
N ARG A 94 0.71 10.54 -4.91
CA ARG A 94 0.14 10.96 -3.62
C ARG A 94 -0.92 12.04 -3.80
N ARG A 95 -2.13 11.82 -3.24
CA ARG A 95 -3.17 12.85 -3.18
C ARG A 95 -2.98 13.71 -1.94
N GLN A 96 -2.84 15.02 -2.11
CA GLN A 96 -2.65 15.96 -1.00
C GLN A 96 -3.98 16.59 -0.59
N LYS A 97 -4.24 16.58 0.72
CA LYS A 97 -5.37 17.28 1.33
C LYS A 97 -5.03 18.77 1.43
N GLN A 98 -5.94 19.65 0.98
CA GLN A 98 -5.68 21.10 1.03
C GLN A 98 -5.87 21.72 2.43
N ARG A 99 -6.65 21.07 3.30
CA ARG A 99 -6.95 21.55 4.65
C ARG A 99 -7.02 20.38 5.63
N GLU A 100 -6.46 20.59 6.80
CA GLU A 100 -6.70 19.71 7.94
C GLU A 100 -8.02 20.10 8.58
N ILE A 101 -8.89 19.10 8.78
CA ILE A 101 -10.21 19.21 9.40
C ILE A 101 -10.27 18.08 10.40
N LEU A 102 -10.79 18.36 11.60
CA LEU A 102 -10.93 17.35 12.65
C LEU A 102 -11.94 16.29 12.24
N GLY A 103 -11.75 15.06 12.72
CA GLY A 103 -12.62 13.93 12.38
C GLY A 103 -14.09 14.18 12.75
N GLU A 104 -14.35 14.84 13.88
CA GLU A 104 -15.70 15.17 14.38
C GLU A 104 -16.42 16.24 13.55
N ASP A 105 -15.68 17.03 12.78
CA ASP A 105 -16.24 18.09 11.93
C ASP A 105 -16.70 17.56 10.55
N TYR A 106 -16.46 16.28 10.26
CA TYR A 106 -16.96 15.65 9.05
C TYR A 106 -18.38 15.13 9.24
N TYR A 107 -19.29 15.56 8.36
CA TYR A 107 -20.55 14.84 8.18
C TYR A 107 -20.33 13.51 7.42
N TYR A 108 -19.50 13.54 6.37
CA TYR A 108 -19.09 12.38 5.57
C TYR A 108 -17.68 12.59 5.01
N GLN A 109 -16.91 11.51 4.89
CA GLN A 109 -15.57 11.54 4.30
C GLN A 109 -15.36 10.33 3.39
N GLU A 110 -15.59 10.50 2.10
CA GLU A 110 -15.46 9.41 1.10
C GLU A 110 -14.19 9.54 0.24
N LEU A 111 -13.55 10.72 0.25
CA LEU A 111 -12.35 10.97 -0.52
C LEU A 111 -11.12 10.35 0.14
N TYR A 112 -10.41 9.52 -0.63
CA TYR A 112 -9.11 9.01 -0.24
C TYR A 112 -8.01 10.07 -0.42
N TRP A 113 -7.20 10.26 0.63
CA TRP A 113 -6.01 11.11 0.66
C TRP A 113 -4.81 10.27 1.10
N GLY A 114 -3.64 10.50 0.52
CA GLY A 114 -2.45 9.69 0.80
C GLY A 114 -1.81 9.10 -0.45
N ALA A 115 -0.85 8.20 -0.25
CA ALA A 115 -0.14 7.51 -1.32
C ALA A 115 -1.08 6.54 -2.03
N PHE A 116 -0.93 6.36 -3.34
CA PHE A 116 -1.67 5.36 -4.09
C PHE A 116 -0.75 4.63 -5.06
N SER A 117 -1.14 3.41 -5.40
CA SER A 117 -0.38 2.56 -6.29
C SER A 117 -1.29 1.63 -7.09
N ARG A 118 -0.91 1.36 -8.33
CA ARG A 118 -1.57 0.36 -9.18
C ARG A 118 -0.60 -0.23 -10.18
N SER A 119 -0.45 -1.55 -10.15
CA SER A 119 0.23 -2.31 -11.20
C SER A 119 -0.78 -3.04 -12.07
N ILE A 120 -0.56 -2.99 -13.38
CA ILE A 120 -1.45 -3.53 -14.42
C ILE A 120 -0.59 -4.40 -15.32
N LEU A 121 -0.88 -5.70 -15.35
CA LEU A 121 -0.33 -6.60 -16.36
C LEU A 121 -1.02 -6.33 -17.70
N LEU A 122 -0.24 -6.12 -18.75
CA LEU A 122 -0.74 -5.81 -20.07
C LEU A 122 -1.17 -7.10 -20.80
N PRO A 123 -2.27 -7.07 -21.55
CA PRO A 123 -2.73 -8.22 -22.33
C PRO A 123 -1.83 -8.54 -23.55
N GLN A 124 -0.94 -7.63 -23.92
CA GLN A 124 0.00 -7.77 -25.03
C GLN A 124 1.25 -6.91 -24.76
N GLU A 125 2.40 -7.36 -25.27
CA GLU A 125 3.64 -6.59 -25.22
C GLU A 125 3.55 -5.24 -25.96
N VAL A 126 4.16 -4.21 -25.37
CA VAL A 126 4.16 -2.84 -25.89
C VAL A 126 5.58 -2.32 -26.12
N ASP A 127 5.70 -1.35 -27.02
CA ASP A 127 6.91 -0.56 -27.19
C ASP A 127 6.94 0.54 -26.11
N SER A 128 7.62 0.24 -25.01
CA SER A 128 7.73 1.15 -23.85
C SER A 128 8.45 2.45 -24.19
N ASP A 129 9.38 2.43 -25.14
CA ASP A 129 10.19 3.60 -25.51
C ASP A 129 9.35 4.64 -26.28
N SER A 130 8.29 4.19 -26.94
CA SER A 130 7.34 5.01 -27.69
C SER A 130 6.07 5.34 -26.89
N ALA A 131 6.04 5.09 -25.59
CA ALA A 131 4.88 5.37 -24.75
C ALA A 131 4.67 6.90 -24.55
N GLU A 132 3.41 7.32 -24.50
CA GLU A 132 3.04 8.71 -24.22
C GLU A 132 2.15 8.79 -22.98
N ALA A 133 2.45 9.72 -22.07
CA ALA A 133 1.62 10.01 -20.90
C ALA A 133 1.18 11.48 -20.90
N THR A 134 -0.10 11.71 -20.67
CA THR A 134 -0.68 13.06 -20.60
C THR A 134 -1.58 13.21 -19.39
N LEU A 135 -1.50 14.35 -18.72
CA LEU A 135 -2.39 14.70 -17.61
C LEU A 135 -3.23 15.91 -18.01
N LYS A 136 -4.55 15.72 -18.09
CA LYS A 136 -5.48 16.79 -18.44
C LYS A 136 -6.70 16.73 -17.52
N ASN A 137 -7.04 17.85 -16.89
CA ASN A 137 -8.20 17.99 -16.01
C ASN A 137 -8.27 16.92 -14.91
N GLY A 138 -7.11 16.52 -14.35
CA GLY A 138 -7.04 15.48 -13.31
C GLY A 138 -7.17 14.04 -13.80
N ILE A 139 -7.18 13.81 -15.12
CA ILE A 139 -7.17 12.48 -15.73
C ILE A 139 -5.82 12.24 -16.37
N LEU A 140 -5.12 11.20 -15.89
CA LEU A 140 -3.91 10.68 -16.50
C LEU A 140 -4.30 9.69 -17.59
N SER A 141 -3.76 9.88 -18.80
CA SER A 141 -3.94 9.00 -19.95
C SER A 141 -2.58 8.54 -20.44
N ILE A 142 -2.34 7.23 -20.44
CA ILE A 142 -1.13 6.59 -20.93
C ILE A 142 -1.48 5.82 -22.19
N LYS A 143 -0.78 6.10 -23.29
CA LYS A 143 -0.90 5.38 -24.56
C LYS A 143 0.35 4.54 -24.79
N LEU A 144 0.13 3.28 -25.12
CA LEU A 144 1.17 2.26 -25.23
C LEU A 144 1.06 1.61 -26.61
N PRO A 145 1.94 1.97 -27.57
CA PRO A 145 1.98 1.31 -28.86
C PRO A 145 2.24 -0.19 -28.71
N LYS A 146 1.44 -1.02 -29.36
CA LYS A 146 1.63 -2.47 -29.34
C LYS A 146 2.88 -2.84 -30.13
N LEU A 147 3.67 -3.77 -29.60
CA LEU A 147 4.76 -4.36 -30.37
C LEU A 147 4.19 -5.13 -31.56
N ASP A 148 4.72 -4.85 -32.75
CA ASP A 148 4.36 -5.57 -33.97
C ASP A 148 4.96 -6.98 -33.94
N LYS A 149 4.11 -7.96 -33.61
CA LYS A 149 4.48 -9.37 -33.57
C LYS A 149 4.88 -9.93 -34.95
N ASN A 150 4.61 -9.21 -36.04
CA ASN A 150 4.95 -9.65 -37.40
C ASN A 150 6.30 -9.12 -37.89
N ARG A 151 6.99 -8.28 -37.10
CA ARG A 151 8.28 -7.73 -37.49
C ARG A 151 9.39 -8.79 -37.40
N VAL A 152 9.68 -9.43 -38.53
CA VAL A 152 10.78 -10.39 -38.64
C VAL A 152 12.13 -9.66 -38.66
N GLN A 153 12.96 -9.85 -37.64
CA GLN A 153 14.35 -9.41 -37.66
C GLN A 153 15.24 -10.47 -38.31
N LYS A 154 15.87 -10.13 -39.44
CA LYS A 154 16.92 -10.96 -40.03
C LYS A 154 18.26 -10.59 -39.41
N VAL A 155 18.87 -11.51 -38.67
CA VAL A 155 20.19 -11.33 -38.08
C VAL A 155 21.24 -11.91 -39.02
N LYS A 156 22.31 -11.15 -39.28
CA LYS A 156 23.45 -11.63 -40.06
C LYS A 156 24.42 -12.35 -39.13
N VAL A 157 24.68 -13.62 -39.40
CA VAL A 157 25.69 -14.40 -38.67
C VAL A 157 27.07 -13.81 -38.94
N LYS A 158 27.81 -13.50 -37.87
CA LYS A 158 29.22 -13.10 -37.94
C LYS A 158 30.07 -14.31 -37.57
N ASN A 159 31.20 -14.48 -38.26
CA ASN A 159 32.22 -15.44 -37.84
C ASN A 159 32.99 -14.86 -36.64
N GLU A 160 33.42 -15.76 -35.75
CA GLU A 160 34.31 -15.47 -34.62
C GLU A 160 35.74 -15.16 -35.10
#